data_AF-X1KX53-F1
#
_entry.id   AF-X1KX53-F1
#
_cell.length_a   1.000
_cell.length_b   1.000
_cell.length_c   1.000
_cell.angle_alpha   90.00
_cell.angle_beta   90.00
_cell.angle_gamma   90.00
#
_symmetry.space_group_name_H-M   'P 1'
#
loop_
_entity.id
_entity.type
_entity.pdbx_description
1 polymer ?
#
loop_
_entity_poly.entity_id
_entity_poly.type
_entity_poly.pdbx_seq_one_letter_code
_entity_poly.pdbx_strand_id
1 'polypeptide(L)'
;NTHEFDNERFANIINVNVLGVFYTFKAAYPYLKKDDKNEKARFVITGSAAYPMGMPKFTAYVAAKYAVVGIQSVLVAEYKN
;
A
#
# COMPACT_ATOMS: atom_id res chain seq x y z
N ASN A 1 11.04 -9.80 -19.77
CA ASN A 1 9.97 -9.58 -20.77
C ASN A 1 8.83 -8.72 -20.22
N THR A 2 9.13 -7.64 -19.50
CA THR A 2 8.08 -6.75 -18.99
C THR A 2 7.27 -6.11 -20.12
N HIS A 3 7.88 -5.92 -21.29
CA HIS A 3 7.22 -5.38 -22.48
C HIS A 3 6.12 -6.29 -23.07
N GLU A 4 6.04 -7.56 -22.66
CA GLU A 4 4.97 -8.49 -23.06
C GLU A 4 3.83 -8.55 -22.03
N PHE A 5 3.96 -7.83 -20.91
CA PHE A 5 3.00 -7.91 -19.81
C PHE A 5 1.69 -7.22 -20.19
N ASP A 6 0.57 -7.88 -19.95
CA ASP A 6 -0.75 -7.35 -20.28
C ASP A 6 -1.08 -6.07 -19.49
N ASN A 7 -1.50 -5.03 -20.22
CA ASN A 7 -1.74 -3.70 -19.67
C ASN A 7 -2.90 -3.70 -18.66
N GLU A 8 -3.99 -4.42 -18.97
CA GLU A 8 -5.14 -4.48 -18.07
C GLU A 8 -4.79 -5.23 -16.78
N ARG A 9 -4.01 -6.31 -16.90
CA ARG A 9 -3.49 -7.05 -15.76
C ARG A 9 -2.58 -6.17 -14.91
N PHE A 10 -1.74 -5.35 -15.52
CA PHE A 10 -0.86 -4.42 -14.81
C PHE A 10 -1.71 -3.42 -14.01
N ALA A 11 -2.66 -2.77 -14.68
CA ALA A 11 -3.56 -1.80 -14.07
C ALA A 11 -4.37 -2.44 -12.92
N ASN A 12 -4.88 -3.65 -13.10
CA ASN A 12 -5.62 -4.36 -12.06
C ASN A 12 -4.76 -4.64 -10.82
N ILE A 13 -3.48 -5.01 -10.99
CA ILE A 13 -2.56 -5.21 -9.85
C ILE A 13 -2.39 -3.91 -9.06
N ILE A 14 -2.24 -2.77 -9.74
CA ILE A 14 -2.13 -1.45 -9.09
C ILE A 14 -3.45 -1.07 -8.41
N ASN A 15 -4.58 -1.24 -9.09
CA ASN A 15 -5.90 -0.93 -8.54
C ASN A 15 -6.16 -1.70 -7.25
N VAL A 16 -5.90 -3.01 -7.24
CA VAL A 16 -6.13 -3.84 -6.04
C VAL A 16 -5.15 -3.50 -4.93
N ASN A 17 -3.85 -3.45 -5.21
CA ASN A 17 -2.84 -3.35 -4.15
C ASN A 17 -2.63 -1.92 -3.65
N VAL A 18 -2.70 -0.93 -4.52
CA VAL A 18 -2.39 0.47 -4.19
C VAL A 18 -3.67 1.24 -3.88
N LEU A 19 -4.62 1.29 -4.84
CA LEU A 19 -5.87 2.01 -4.61
C LEU A 19 -6.72 1.32 -3.55
N GLY A 20 -6.72 -0.01 -3.47
CA GLY A 20 -7.37 -0.74 -2.40
C GLY A 20 -6.91 -0.30 -1.00
N VAL A 21 -5.60 -0.14 -0.78
CA VAL A 21 -5.06 0.37 0.50
C VAL A 21 -5.51 1.81 0.75
N PHE A 22 -5.40 2.69 -0.26
CA PHE A 22 -5.80 4.08 -0.14
C PHE A 22 -7.29 4.23 0.21
N TYR A 23 -8.18 3.54 -0.52
CA TYR A 23 -9.61 3.59 -0.27
C TYR A 23 -9.98 2.98 1.07
N THR A 24 -9.32 1.89 1.48
CA THR A 24 -9.54 1.28 2.80
C THR A 24 -9.15 2.25 3.91
N PHE A 25 -7.99 2.90 3.81
CA PHE A 25 -7.59 3.91 4.78
C PHE A 25 -8.59 5.06 4.85
N LYS A 26 -8.97 5.63 3.70
CA LYS A 26 -9.93 6.73 3.63
C LYS A 26 -11.30 6.37 4.25
N ALA A 27 -11.79 5.16 3.98
CA ALA A 27 -13.05 4.67 4.53
C ALA A 27 -12.95 4.39 6.04
N ALA A 28 -11.82 3.87 6.50
CA ALA A 28 -11.59 3.56 7.92
C ALA A 28 -11.32 4.81 8.77
N TYR A 29 -10.75 5.87 8.17
CA TYR A 29 -10.25 7.05 8.87
C TYR A 29 -11.20 7.66 9.92
N PRO A 30 -12.51 7.86 9.64
CA PRO A 30 -13.44 8.42 10.63
C PRO A 30 -13.56 7.59 11.92
N TYR A 31 -13.18 6.31 11.87
CA TYR A 31 -13.30 5.36 12.98
C TYR A 31 -11.98 5.14 13.74
N LEU A 32 -10.86 5.71 13.28
CA LEU A 32 -9.52 5.41 13.82
C LEU A 32 -9.19 6.08 15.16
N LYS A 33 -10.17 6.45 16.02
CA LYS A 33 -9.99 6.96 17.42
C LYS A 33 -8.66 7.70 17.69
N LYS A 34 -8.25 8.60 16.79
CA LYS A 34 -6.85 9.07 16.69
C LYS A 34 -6.37 9.88 17.90
N ASP A 35 -7.32 10.47 18.62
CA ASP A 35 -7.07 11.32 19.79
C ASP A 35 -7.32 10.59 21.12
N ASP A 36 -7.65 9.28 21.09
CA ASP A 36 -7.88 8.48 22.28
C ASP A 36 -6.55 8.08 22.94
N LYS A 37 -6.34 8.53 24.18
CA LYS A 37 -5.13 8.26 24.96
C LYS A 37 -5.10 6.84 25.53
N ASN A 38 -6.25 6.19 25.65
CA ASN A 38 -6.41 4.86 26.24
C ASN A 38 -6.55 3.78 25.16
N GLU A 39 -7.09 4.12 23.98
CA GLU A 39 -7.33 3.18 22.89
C GLU A 39 -6.83 3.72 21.54
N LYS A 40 -5.50 3.68 21.35
CA LYS A 40 -4.88 4.07 20.07
C LYS A 40 -5.28 3.10 18.95
N ALA A 41 -5.76 3.63 17.83
CA ALA A 41 -5.98 2.82 16.63
C ALA A 41 -4.68 2.47 15.91
N ARG A 42 -4.72 1.39 15.12
CA ARG A 42 -3.62 0.95 14.26
C ARG A 42 -4.15 0.62 12.88
N PHE A 43 -3.45 1.09 11.85
CA PHE A 43 -3.68 0.71 10.46
C PHE A 43 -2.46 -0.06 9.96
N VAL A 44 -2.61 -1.36 9.69
CA VAL A 44 -1.50 -2.23 9.29
C VAL A 44 -1.60 -2.52 7.80
N ILE A 45 -0.51 -2.25 7.07
CA ILE A 45 -0.40 -2.50 5.64
C ILE A 45 0.55 -3.69 5.41
N THR A 46 0.09 -4.74 4.72
CA THR A 46 0.94 -5.88 4.38
C THR A 46 1.84 -5.54 3.19
N GLY A 47 3.11 -5.26 3.48
CA GLY A 47 4.18 -5.12 2.50
C GLY A 47 4.58 -6.45 1.85
N SER A 48 5.81 -6.54 1.37
CA SER A 48 6.39 -7.79 0.86
C SER A 48 7.91 -7.71 0.81
N ALA A 49 8.61 -8.79 1.15
CA ALA A 49 10.06 -8.90 0.93
C ALA A 49 10.45 -8.71 -0.55
N ALA A 50 9.50 -8.82 -1.48
CA ALA A 50 9.72 -8.54 -2.89
C ALA A 50 9.97 -7.07 -3.21
N TYR A 51 9.59 -6.12 -2.33
CA TYR A 51 9.72 -4.70 -2.68
C TYR A 51 11.19 -4.31 -2.96
N PRO A 52 12.22 -4.64 -2.15
CA PRO A 52 13.60 -4.29 -2.49
C PRO A 52 14.24 -5.20 -3.56
N MET A 53 13.53 -6.21 -4.08
CA MET A 53 14.12 -7.25 -4.93
C MET A 53 13.80 -7.02 -6.41
N GLY A 54 14.82 -7.08 -7.27
CA GLY A 54 14.66 -7.12 -8.71
C GLY A 54 14.18 -8.49 -9.19
N MET A 55 12.88 -8.77 -9.04
CA MET A 55 12.28 -10.06 -9.45
C MET A 55 11.81 -10.01 -10.92
N PRO A 56 12.46 -10.75 -11.85
CA PRO A 56 12.02 -10.79 -13.24
C PRO A 56 10.57 -11.28 -13.36
N LYS A 57 9.79 -10.68 -14.26
CA LYS A 57 8.35 -10.96 -14.50
C LYS A 57 7.38 -10.47 -13.40
N PHE A 58 7.86 -9.83 -12.34
CA PHE A 58 7.04 -9.29 -11.25
C PHE A 58 6.90 -7.76 -11.26
N THR A 59 7.17 -7.07 -12.37
CA THR A 59 7.26 -5.59 -12.42
C THR A 59 6.04 -4.90 -11.79
N ALA A 60 4.82 -5.28 -12.18
CA ALA A 60 3.60 -4.68 -11.62
C ALA A 60 3.47 -4.91 -10.10
N TYR A 61 3.81 -6.12 -9.64
CA TYR A 61 3.73 -6.50 -8.23
C TYR A 61 4.79 -5.78 -7.39
N VAL A 62 6.05 -5.77 -7.84
CA VAL A 62 7.14 -5.06 -7.15
C VAL A 62 6.85 -3.57 -7.09
N ALA A 63 6.38 -2.96 -8.19
CA ALA A 63 5.96 -1.56 -8.22
C ALA A 63 4.84 -1.27 -7.20
N ALA A 64 3.81 -2.12 -7.15
CA ALA A 64 2.74 -1.98 -6.16
C ALA A 64 3.26 -2.11 -4.71
N LYS A 65 4.22 -3.01 -4.46
CA LYS A 65 4.79 -3.21 -3.12
C LYS A 65 5.71 -2.07 -2.68
N TYR A 66 6.40 -1.41 -3.61
CA TYR A 66 7.03 -0.11 -3.33
C TYR A 66 5.98 0.96 -2.99
N ALA A 67 4.91 1.06 -3.77
CA ALA A 67 3.90 2.10 -3.58
C ALA A 67 3.22 2.01 -2.20
N VAL A 68 2.84 0.81 -1.74
CA VAL A 68 2.22 0.66 -0.40
C VAL A 68 3.19 0.97 0.75
N VAL A 69 4.50 0.73 0.58
CA VAL A 69 5.53 1.16 1.55
C VAL A 69 5.66 2.69 1.56
N GLY A 70 5.56 3.33 0.39
CA GLY A 70 5.49 4.79 0.27
C GLY A 70 4.28 5.37 1.01
N ILE A 71 3.09 4.80 0.77
CA ILE A 71 1.86 5.17 1.49
C ILE A 71 2.06 5.04 3.00
N GLN A 72 2.57 3.89 3.46
CA GLN A 72 2.81 3.67 4.89
C GLN A 72 3.74 4.73 5.47
N SER A 73 4.84 5.05 4.79
CA SER A 73 5.83 6.03 5.26
C SER A 73 5.21 7.43 5.42
N VAL A 74 4.36 7.84 4.48
CA VAL A 74 3.63 9.11 4.56
C VAL A 74 2.63 9.11 5.72
N LEU A 75 1.81 8.06 5.86
CA LEU A 75 0.85 7.95 6.97
C LEU A 75 1.56 7.96 8.33
N VAL A 76 2.69 7.26 8.45
CA VAL A 76 3.50 7.32 9.68
C VAL A 76 3.94 8.75 9.94
N ALA A 77 4.45 9.48 8.95
CA ALA A 77 4.86 10.87 9.14
C ALA A 77 3.69 11.80 9.53
N GLU A 78 2.50 11.59 8.96
CA GLU A 78 1.29 12.38 9.23
C GLU A 78 0.72 12.14 10.64
N TYR A 79 0.83 10.92 11.18
CA TYR A 79 0.13 10.50 12.40
C TYR A 79 1.06 10.05 13.55
N LYS A 80 2.36 10.33 13.47
CA LYS A 80 3.35 10.06 14.52
C LYS A 80 3.19 11.07 15.66
N ASN A 81 2.18 10.87 16.50
CA ASN A 81 2.00 11.55 17.78
C ASN A 81 2.50 10.67 18.94
#